data_AF-A0A3Q8X789-F1
#
_entry.id   AF-A0A3Q8X789-F1
#
_cell.length_a   1.000
_cell.length_b   1.000
_cell.length_c   1.000
_cell.angle_alpha   90.00
_cell.angle_beta   90.00
_cell.angle_gamma   90.00
#
_symmetry.space_group_name_H-M   'P 1'
#
loop_
_entity.id
_entity.type
_entity.pdbx_description
1 polymer ?
#
loop_
_entity_poly.entity_id
_entity_poly.type
_entity_poly.pdbx_seq_one_letter_code
_entity_poly.pdbx_strand_id
1 'polypeptide(L)'
;MTLELGDHVWYWNGNISLEKSIPRAQWFPNSNPNDPNDYLGHGKEIYNFVIHADEIVRGRPHMRNHEGSFAWLNNNPGNITGSIGGHDYGQYPDKFNWHNFLIFPTWNDGFNAIASLLRSPAYADLSIQAGFNKYAPASDGNNPFAYAETVAAALSHEGVTVDTRIGDLTDGQMVVMQNKIQEVEGAIPGDSFTWESADIPTEIASQLPASVSPVEEEIQ
;
A
#
# COMPACT_ATOMS: atom_id res chain seq x y z
N MET A 1 24.41 1.18 3.18
CA MET A 1 23.42 0.64 4.14
C MET A 1 22.96 -0.69 3.54
N THR A 2 22.49 -1.65 4.34
CA THR A 2 21.88 -2.87 3.79
C THR A 2 20.37 -2.70 3.87
N LEU A 3 19.68 -2.87 2.74
CA LEU A 3 18.23 -2.87 2.66
C LEU A 3 17.68 -4.16 3.28
N GLU A 4 16.45 -4.07 3.75
CA GLU A 4 15.69 -5.18 4.31
C GLU A 4 14.38 -5.38 3.55
N LEU A 5 13.74 -6.52 3.75
CA LEU A 5 12.40 -6.74 3.22
C LEU A 5 11.42 -5.70 3.78
N GLY A 6 10.56 -5.20 2.90
CA GLY A 6 9.63 -4.11 3.18
C GLY A 6 10.25 -2.73 3.17
N ASP A 7 11.56 -2.56 2.92
CA ASP A 7 12.10 -1.22 2.70
C ASP A 7 11.56 -0.63 1.39
N HIS A 8 11.15 0.63 1.44
CA HIS A 8 10.92 1.44 0.25
C HIS A 8 12.15 2.31 -0.06
N VAL A 9 12.39 2.55 -1.35
CA VAL A 9 13.52 3.37 -1.80
C VAL A 9 13.04 4.34 -2.87
N TRP A 10 13.17 5.64 -2.62
CA TRP A 10 13.10 6.64 -3.69
C TRP A 10 14.39 6.62 -4.49
N TYR A 11 14.29 6.73 -5.80
CA TYR A 11 15.43 6.81 -6.73
C TYR A 11 15.26 7.96 -7.72
N TRP A 12 16.33 8.72 -7.94
CA TRP A 12 16.43 9.66 -9.05
C TRP A 12 17.90 9.93 -9.42
N ASN A 13 18.25 9.70 -10.69
CA ASN A 13 19.56 10.06 -11.26
C ASN A 13 20.76 9.60 -10.43
N GLY A 14 20.79 8.31 -10.05
CA GLY A 14 21.84 7.71 -9.22
C GLY A 14 21.79 8.08 -7.74
N ASN A 15 20.79 8.85 -7.29
CA ASN A 15 20.56 9.11 -5.88
C ASN A 15 19.46 8.21 -5.35
N ILE A 16 19.62 7.73 -4.11
CA ILE A 16 18.59 6.99 -3.39
C ILE A 16 18.23 7.65 -2.06
N SER A 17 17.02 7.38 -1.56
CA SER A 17 16.58 7.81 -0.23
C SER A 17 15.56 6.83 0.36
N LEU A 18 15.68 6.55 1.65
CA LEU A 18 14.71 5.77 2.45
C LEU A 18 13.72 6.66 3.20
N GLU A 19 13.80 7.98 3.02
CA GLU A 19 12.85 8.91 3.63
C GLU A 19 11.44 8.65 3.08
N LYS A 20 10.40 8.94 3.87
CA LYS A 20 9.01 8.78 3.42
C LYS A 20 8.67 9.69 2.24
N SER A 21 9.27 10.87 2.22
CA SER A 21 9.10 11.85 1.15
C SER A 21 10.32 11.88 0.26
N ILE A 22 10.11 12.11 -1.05
CA ILE A 22 11.18 12.45 -1.98
C ILE A 22 11.97 13.64 -1.38
N PRO A 23 13.31 13.55 -1.26
CA PRO A 23 14.14 14.61 -0.66
C PRO A 23 14.32 15.77 -1.67
N ARG A 24 13.20 16.43 -2.00
CA ARG A 24 13.05 17.43 -3.06
C ARG A 24 14.09 18.54 -2.97
N ALA A 25 14.31 19.10 -1.79
CA ALA A 25 15.26 20.20 -1.61
C ALA A 25 16.72 19.79 -1.89
N GLN A 26 17.05 18.51 -1.68
CA GLN A 26 18.38 17.97 -1.95
C GLN A 26 18.55 17.60 -3.42
N TRP A 27 17.56 16.94 -4.02
CA TRP A 27 17.63 16.48 -5.41
C TRP A 27 17.39 17.61 -6.41
N PHE A 28 16.56 18.59 -6.04
CA PHE A 28 16.15 19.71 -6.88
C PHE A 28 16.36 21.04 -6.12
N PRO A 29 17.61 21.49 -5.91
CA PRO A 29 17.90 22.66 -5.05
C PRO A 29 17.25 23.98 -5.48
N ASN A 30 16.78 24.08 -6.74
CA ASN A 30 16.08 25.26 -7.26
C ASN A 30 14.56 25.13 -7.26
N SER A 31 14.00 24.06 -6.70
CA SER A 31 12.55 23.86 -6.63
C SER A 31 11.89 24.79 -5.60
N ASN A 32 10.68 25.24 -5.90
CA ASN A 32 9.89 26.12 -5.07
C ASN A 32 9.66 25.51 -3.68
N PRO A 33 10.15 26.15 -2.59
CA PRO A 33 10.00 25.60 -1.25
C PRO A 33 8.54 25.49 -0.78
N ASN A 34 7.62 26.23 -1.40
CA ASN A 34 6.19 26.23 -1.07
C ASN A 34 5.37 25.24 -1.92
N ASP A 35 5.99 24.55 -2.88
CA ASP A 35 5.34 23.49 -3.66
C ASP A 35 6.03 22.14 -3.37
N PRO A 36 5.41 21.24 -2.58
CA PRO A 36 6.01 19.95 -2.24
C PRO A 36 6.16 19.03 -3.46
N ASN A 37 5.51 19.35 -4.59
CA ASN A 37 5.51 18.56 -5.81
C ASN A 37 6.36 19.21 -6.93
N ASP A 38 7.06 20.31 -6.65
CA ASP A 38 7.96 20.91 -7.62
C ASP A 38 9.25 20.10 -7.75
N TYR A 39 9.24 19.17 -8.70
CA TYR A 39 10.40 18.37 -9.08
C TYR A 39 11.12 18.94 -10.32
N LEU A 40 10.92 20.23 -10.64
CA LEU A 40 11.51 20.91 -11.81
C LEU A 40 11.26 20.19 -13.15
N GLY A 41 10.13 19.48 -13.27
CA GLY A 41 9.76 18.70 -14.45
C GLY A 41 10.29 17.26 -14.48
N HIS A 42 11.10 16.84 -13.51
CA HIS A 42 11.69 15.49 -13.44
C HIS A 42 10.79 14.43 -12.82
N GLY A 43 9.50 14.71 -12.60
CA GLY A 43 8.58 13.77 -11.95
C GLY A 43 8.61 12.36 -12.57
N LYS A 44 8.72 12.26 -13.90
CA LYS A 44 8.76 10.98 -14.63
C LYS A 44 10.06 10.19 -14.47
N GLU A 45 11.10 10.81 -13.94
CA GLU A 45 12.42 10.18 -13.74
C GLU A 45 12.62 9.70 -12.31
N ILE A 46 11.69 10.05 -11.42
CA ILE A 46 11.70 9.62 -10.02
C ILE A 46 10.93 8.31 -9.92
N TYR A 47 11.49 7.34 -9.22
CA TYR A 47 10.84 6.05 -8.96
C TYR A 47 10.80 5.75 -7.48
N ASN A 48 9.79 4.99 -7.05
CA ASN A 48 9.75 4.32 -5.77
C ASN A 48 9.92 2.82 -5.99
N PHE A 49 10.80 2.20 -5.23
CA PHE A 49 11.00 0.77 -5.20
C PHE A 49 10.54 0.21 -3.85
N VAL A 50 10.07 -1.04 -3.82
CA VAL A 50 9.85 -1.80 -2.57
C VAL A 50 10.48 -3.18 -2.71
N ILE A 51 11.17 -3.62 -1.66
CA ILE A 51 11.89 -4.90 -1.63
C ILE A 51 10.99 -5.97 -0.99
N HIS A 52 10.43 -6.88 -1.79
CA HIS A 52 9.70 -8.06 -1.31
C HIS A 52 10.60 -9.30 -1.38
N ALA A 53 10.18 -10.39 -0.75
CA ALA A 53 11.00 -11.60 -0.67
C ALA A 53 11.25 -12.24 -2.05
N ASP A 54 10.24 -12.20 -2.92
CA ASP A 54 10.20 -12.82 -4.23
C ASP A 54 10.49 -11.85 -5.38
N GLU A 55 10.27 -10.55 -5.16
CA GLU A 55 10.41 -9.53 -6.21
C GLU A 55 10.87 -8.17 -5.68
N ILE A 56 11.39 -7.35 -6.58
CA ILE A 56 11.62 -5.93 -6.37
C ILE A 56 10.68 -5.17 -7.29
N VAL A 57 9.74 -4.44 -6.70
CA VAL A 57 8.71 -3.72 -7.45
C VAL A 57 9.08 -2.25 -7.62
N ARG A 58 8.71 -1.64 -8.75
CA ARG A 58 9.00 -0.25 -9.10
C ARG A 58 7.76 0.48 -9.62
N GLY A 59 7.60 1.73 -9.21
CA GLY A 59 6.52 2.59 -9.65
C GLY A 59 6.82 4.09 -9.54
N ARG A 60 5.82 4.91 -9.87
CA ARG A 60 5.84 6.38 -9.75
C ARG A 60 4.62 6.86 -8.96
N PRO A 61 4.48 6.45 -7.69
CA PRO A 61 3.24 6.66 -6.94
C PRO A 61 2.99 8.14 -6.59
N HIS A 62 4.00 9.02 -6.71
CA HIS A 62 3.87 10.47 -6.59
C HIS A 62 3.17 11.11 -7.81
N MET A 63 3.06 10.39 -8.93
CA MET A 63 2.40 10.89 -10.14
C MET A 63 1.00 10.29 -10.29
N ARG A 64 0.01 11.16 -10.44
CA ARG A 64 -1.38 10.72 -10.69
C ARG A 64 -1.48 9.99 -12.03
N ASN A 65 -2.14 8.83 -12.04
CA ASN A 65 -2.37 7.98 -13.21
C ASN A 65 -1.09 7.44 -13.88
N HIS A 66 -0.03 7.25 -13.08
CA HIS A 66 1.17 6.56 -13.51
C HIS A 66 1.27 5.18 -12.88
N GLU A 67 2.13 4.34 -13.44
CA GLU A 67 2.33 2.96 -13.04
C GLU A 67 2.90 2.83 -11.62
N GLY A 68 2.54 1.74 -10.93
CA GLY A 68 2.97 1.41 -9.58
C GLY A 68 2.47 2.40 -8.52
N SER A 69 1.19 2.28 -8.16
CA SER A 69 0.61 3.00 -7.03
C SER A 69 1.16 2.48 -5.69
N PHE A 70 1.01 3.25 -4.60
CA PHE A 70 1.40 2.79 -3.27
C PHE A 70 0.68 1.50 -2.87
N ALA A 71 -0.62 1.37 -3.18
CA ALA A 71 -1.36 0.13 -2.95
C ALA A 71 -0.68 -1.09 -3.62
N TRP A 72 -0.23 -0.93 -4.87
CA TRP A 72 0.45 -1.98 -5.62
C TRP A 72 1.85 -2.27 -5.07
N LEU A 73 2.69 -1.24 -4.95
CA LEU A 73 4.07 -1.37 -4.47
C LEU A 73 4.15 -1.99 -3.08
N ASN A 74 3.21 -1.64 -2.21
CA ASN A 74 3.23 -2.05 -0.82
C ASN A 74 2.46 -3.36 -0.57
N ASN A 75 1.95 -4.03 -1.61
CA ASN A 75 1.03 -5.15 -1.44
C ASN A 75 -0.16 -4.82 -0.51
N ASN A 76 -0.65 -3.59 -0.58
CA ASN A 76 -1.62 -3.01 0.36
C ASN A 76 -2.91 -2.59 -0.37
N PRO A 77 -3.77 -3.53 -0.77
CA PRO A 77 -5.01 -3.25 -1.51
C PRO A 77 -5.98 -2.33 -0.77
N GLY A 78 -5.86 -2.19 0.55
CA GLY A 78 -6.71 -1.32 1.36
C GLY A 78 -6.10 0.05 1.67
N ASN A 79 -4.90 0.37 1.17
CA ASN A 79 -4.16 1.57 1.58
C ASN A 79 -4.13 1.76 3.12
N ILE A 80 -4.01 0.66 3.86
CA ILE A 80 -4.05 0.65 5.32
C ILE A 80 -2.80 1.38 5.84
N THR A 81 -3.01 2.34 6.74
CA THR A 81 -1.94 3.07 7.41
C THR A 81 -1.66 2.51 8.81
N GLY A 82 -0.42 2.60 9.27
CA GLY A 82 -0.03 2.24 10.62
C GLY A 82 0.82 3.26 11.34
N SER A 83 1.35 2.85 12.48
CA SER A 83 2.31 3.61 13.28
C SER A 83 3.30 2.65 13.93
N ILE A 84 4.47 3.14 14.32
CA ILE A 84 5.45 2.36 15.09
C ILE A 84 4.77 1.78 16.35
N GLY A 85 4.94 0.49 16.59
CA GLY A 85 4.27 -0.23 17.67
C GLY A 85 2.74 -0.32 17.56
N GLY A 86 2.19 -0.06 16.37
CA GLY A 86 0.78 -0.20 16.06
C GLY A 86 0.31 -1.66 16.00
N HIS A 87 -0.94 -1.86 15.59
CA HIS A 87 -1.50 -3.20 15.44
C HIS A 87 -0.77 -3.98 14.33
N ASP A 88 -0.56 -5.27 14.58
CA ASP A 88 0.02 -6.19 13.61
C ASP A 88 -1.09 -6.83 12.77
N TYR A 89 -1.12 -6.49 11.48
CA TYR A 89 -2.00 -7.06 10.48
C TYR A 89 -1.27 -8.05 9.55
N GLY A 90 -0.02 -8.43 9.85
CA GLY A 90 0.83 -9.25 9.00
C GLY A 90 1.74 -8.44 8.07
N GLN A 91 1.87 -7.13 8.27
CA GLN A 91 2.83 -6.29 7.55
C GLN A 91 4.29 -6.60 7.94
N TYR A 92 5.25 -6.11 7.16
CA TYR A 92 6.63 -6.03 7.62
C TYR A 92 6.74 -5.12 8.87
N PRO A 93 7.36 -5.59 9.97
CA PRO A 93 7.46 -4.82 11.21
C PRO A 93 8.18 -3.48 11.01
N ASP A 94 7.58 -2.40 11.50
CA ASP A 94 8.09 -1.03 11.47
C ASP A 94 8.48 -0.50 10.07
N LYS A 95 7.96 -1.12 8.99
CA LYS A 95 8.13 -0.65 7.61
C LYS A 95 6.92 0.15 7.16
N PHE A 96 7.17 1.35 6.65
CA PHE A 96 6.13 2.28 6.23
C PHE A 96 6.58 3.06 5.00
N ASN A 97 5.75 3.04 3.96
CA ASN A 97 5.93 3.94 2.83
C ASN A 97 5.29 5.31 3.15
N TRP A 98 5.23 6.18 2.13
CA TRP A 98 4.54 7.47 2.16
C TRP A 98 3.16 7.39 2.86
N HIS A 99 2.79 8.44 3.61
CA HIS A 99 1.56 8.50 4.42
C HIS A 99 1.40 7.41 5.51
N ASN A 100 2.50 6.75 5.88
CA ASN A 100 2.50 5.59 6.79
C ASN A 100 1.74 4.37 6.25
N PHE A 101 1.64 4.24 4.93
CA PHE A 101 1.09 3.02 4.35
C PHE A 101 1.91 1.81 4.79
N LEU A 102 1.21 0.81 5.32
CA LEU A 102 1.78 -0.48 5.66
C LEU A 102 2.27 -1.17 4.39
N ILE A 103 3.33 -1.96 4.53
CA ILE A 103 3.94 -2.75 3.47
C ILE A 103 3.81 -4.23 3.85
N PHE A 104 3.13 -5.00 3.01
CA PHE A 104 2.84 -6.41 3.26
C PHE A 104 3.76 -7.32 2.45
N PRO A 105 4.05 -8.54 2.96
CA PRO A 105 4.85 -9.51 2.21
C PRO A 105 4.21 -9.92 0.89
N THR A 106 2.89 -10.13 0.88
CA THR A 106 2.15 -10.50 -0.33
C THR A 106 0.86 -9.72 -0.46
N TRP A 107 0.33 -9.62 -1.69
CA TRP A 107 -0.98 -9.03 -1.95
C TRP A 107 -2.09 -9.66 -1.11
N ASN A 108 -2.03 -10.98 -0.89
CA ASN A 108 -2.99 -11.71 -0.10
C ASN A 108 -2.93 -11.34 1.39
N ASP A 109 -1.73 -11.10 1.93
CA ASP A 109 -1.56 -10.64 3.31
C ASP A 109 -2.20 -9.26 3.50
N GLY A 110 -1.96 -8.33 2.57
CA GLY A 110 -2.60 -7.02 2.60
C GLY A 110 -4.11 -7.07 2.37
N PHE A 111 -4.60 -8.02 1.57
CA PHE A 111 -6.04 -8.26 1.42
C PHE A 111 -6.66 -8.74 2.74
N ASN A 112 -6.04 -9.72 3.40
CA ASN A 112 -6.48 -10.23 4.71
C ASN A 112 -6.42 -9.16 5.80
N ALA A 113 -5.44 -8.25 5.74
CA ALA A 113 -5.33 -7.12 6.66
C ALA A 113 -6.58 -6.22 6.67
N ILE A 114 -7.30 -6.10 5.55
CA ILE A 114 -8.56 -5.34 5.49
C ILE A 114 -9.60 -5.97 6.43
N ALA A 115 -9.80 -7.29 6.39
CA ALA A 115 -10.72 -7.97 7.30
C ALA A 115 -10.29 -7.81 8.77
N SER A 116 -9.00 -7.98 9.06
CA SER A 116 -8.45 -7.81 10.40
C SER A 116 -8.69 -6.40 10.95
N LEU A 117 -8.49 -5.36 10.13
CA LEU A 117 -8.78 -3.97 10.49
C LEU A 117 -10.28 -3.77 10.75
N LEU A 118 -11.15 -4.24 9.85
CA LEU A 118 -12.60 -4.05 9.95
C LEU A 118 -13.21 -4.82 11.14
N ARG A 119 -12.58 -5.91 11.57
CA ARG A 119 -12.97 -6.67 12.77
C ARG A 119 -12.34 -6.17 14.07
N SER A 120 -11.45 -5.18 13.99
CA SER A 120 -10.88 -4.56 15.18
C SER A 120 -11.94 -3.77 15.97
N PRO A 121 -11.74 -3.50 17.26
CA PRO A 121 -12.63 -2.65 18.05
C PRO A 121 -12.85 -1.25 17.47
N ALA A 122 -11.95 -0.79 16.59
CA ALA A 122 -12.07 0.50 15.94
C ALA A 122 -13.17 0.55 14.86
N TYR A 123 -13.62 -0.61 14.35
CA TYR A 123 -14.56 -0.72 13.24
C TYR A 123 -15.71 -1.69 13.49
N ALA A 124 -15.50 -2.76 14.27
CA ALA A 124 -16.47 -3.84 14.43
C ALA A 124 -17.84 -3.37 14.95
N ASP A 125 -17.89 -2.27 15.71
CA ASP A 125 -19.11 -1.72 16.29
C ASP A 125 -19.81 -0.70 15.38
N LEU A 126 -19.18 -0.32 14.27
CA LEU A 126 -19.74 0.62 13.30
C LEU A 126 -20.69 -0.10 12.34
N SER A 127 -21.72 0.61 11.90
CA SER A 127 -22.45 0.20 10.70
C SER A 127 -21.55 0.26 9.47
N ILE A 128 -21.90 -0.42 8.38
CA ILE A 128 -21.18 -0.32 7.10
C ILE A 128 -21.01 1.15 6.68
N GLN A 129 -22.06 1.96 6.78
CA GLN A 129 -21.98 3.39 6.46
C GLN A 129 -21.02 4.15 7.37
N ALA A 130 -21.09 3.94 8.68
CA ALA A 130 -20.20 4.61 9.63
C ALA A 130 -18.75 4.15 9.45
N GLY A 131 -18.52 2.88 9.12
CA GLY A 131 -17.21 2.33 8.80
C GLY A 131 -16.61 2.99 7.57
N PHE A 132 -17.35 3.09 6.46
CA PHE A 132 -16.85 3.77 5.25
C PHE A 132 -16.64 5.27 5.46
N ASN A 133 -17.50 5.94 6.23
CA ASN A 133 -17.27 7.35 6.61
C ASN A 133 -15.95 7.55 7.36
N LYS A 134 -15.54 6.57 8.17
CA LYS A 134 -14.26 6.59 8.89
C LYS A 134 -13.08 6.19 8.00
N TYR A 135 -13.28 5.19 7.16
CA TYR A 135 -12.24 4.60 6.31
C TYR A 135 -11.84 5.52 5.16
N ALA A 136 -12.83 6.06 4.44
CA ALA A 136 -12.67 6.90 3.26
C ALA A 136 -13.54 8.17 3.41
N PRO A 137 -13.16 9.11 4.29
CA PRO A 137 -13.98 10.26 4.61
C PRO A 137 -14.17 11.18 3.39
N ALA A 138 -15.34 11.81 3.29
CA ALA A 138 -15.66 12.73 2.21
C ALA A 138 -14.76 13.98 2.17
N SER A 139 -14.15 14.36 3.31
CA SER A 139 -13.17 15.45 3.40
C SER A 139 -11.96 15.25 2.48
N ASP A 140 -11.67 13.99 2.15
CA ASP A 140 -10.51 13.60 1.35
C ASP A 140 -10.91 13.43 -0.14
N GLY A 141 -12.12 13.86 -0.50
CA GLY A 141 -12.65 13.75 -1.87
C GLY A 141 -13.32 12.42 -2.19
N ASN A 142 -13.52 11.55 -1.19
CA ASN A 142 -14.17 10.26 -1.35
C ASN A 142 -15.71 10.36 -1.30
N ASN A 143 -16.40 9.27 -1.67
CA ASN A 143 -17.85 9.14 -1.50
C ASN A 143 -18.18 7.91 -0.63
N PRO A 144 -18.07 8.04 0.71
CA PRO A 144 -18.29 6.91 1.62
C PRO A 144 -19.73 6.36 1.57
N PHE A 145 -20.72 7.20 1.24
CA PHE A 145 -22.10 6.74 1.06
C PHE A 145 -22.23 5.79 -0.13
N ALA A 146 -21.65 6.14 -1.27
CA ALA A 146 -21.68 5.28 -2.45
C ALA A 146 -20.98 3.93 -2.21
N TYR A 147 -19.91 3.91 -1.40
CA TYR A 147 -19.23 2.66 -1.05
C TYR A 147 -20.10 1.75 -0.17
N ALA A 148 -20.71 2.32 0.86
CA ALA A 148 -21.63 1.61 1.74
C ALA A 148 -22.81 1.03 0.96
N GLU A 149 -23.44 1.83 0.09
CA GLU A 149 -24.54 1.40 -0.78
C GLU A 149 -24.10 0.28 -1.74
N THR A 150 -22.88 0.35 -2.29
CA THR A 150 -22.38 -0.70 -3.20
C THR A 150 -22.20 -2.03 -2.47
N VAL A 151 -21.65 -2.02 -1.26
CA VAL A 151 -21.50 -3.23 -0.43
C VAL A 151 -22.88 -3.77 -0.02
N ALA A 152 -23.76 -2.91 0.48
CA ALA A 152 -25.12 -3.29 0.89
C ALA A 152 -25.92 -3.86 -0.30
N ALA A 153 -25.83 -3.25 -1.49
CA ALA A 153 -26.49 -3.74 -2.68
C ALA A 153 -26.01 -5.16 -3.06
N ALA A 154 -24.69 -5.40 -3.03
CA ALA A 154 -24.12 -6.72 -3.34
C ALA A 154 -24.58 -7.82 -2.37
N LEU A 155 -24.83 -7.46 -1.11
CA LEU A 155 -25.22 -8.38 -0.03
C LEU A 155 -26.71 -8.32 0.32
N SER A 156 -27.51 -7.55 -0.41
CA SER A 156 -28.92 -7.28 -0.10
C SER A 156 -29.79 -8.54 -0.07
N HIS A 157 -29.45 -9.54 -0.90
CA HIS A 157 -30.12 -10.84 -0.93
C HIS A 157 -29.92 -11.67 0.35
N GLU A 158 -28.93 -11.32 1.18
CA GLU A 158 -28.64 -11.91 2.49
C GLU A 158 -29.15 -11.04 3.65
N GLY A 159 -29.88 -9.95 3.36
CA GLY A 159 -30.44 -9.05 4.37
C GLY A 159 -29.47 -8.02 4.93
N VAL A 160 -28.29 -7.85 4.33
CA VAL A 160 -27.33 -6.81 4.71
C VAL A 160 -27.79 -5.45 4.18
N THR A 161 -27.74 -4.42 5.02
CA THR A 161 -28.02 -3.02 4.68
C THR A 161 -26.85 -2.13 5.10
N VAL A 162 -26.89 -0.85 4.74
CA VAL A 162 -25.88 0.13 5.18
C VAL A 162 -25.82 0.32 6.70
N ASP A 163 -26.89 -0.05 7.41
CA ASP A 163 -27.00 -0.02 8.88
C ASP A 163 -26.49 -1.29 9.55
N THR A 164 -26.26 -2.38 8.81
CA THR A 164 -25.67 -3.61 9.34
C THR A 164 -24.32 -3.31 9.97
N ARG A 165 -24.10 -3.82 11.18
CA ARG A 165 -22.84 -3.69 11.89
C ARG A 165 -21.75 -4.54 11.22
N ILE A 166 -20.55 -3.97 11.06
CA ILE A 166 -19.43 -4.63 10.36
C ILE A 166 -19.00 -5.92 11.07
N GLY A 167 -18.97 -5.91 12.40
CA GLY A 167 -18.61 -7.09 13.20
C GLY A 167 -19.61 -8.25 13.09
N ASP A 168 -20.82 -8.02 12.59
CA ASP A 168 -21.85 -9.05 12.42
C ASP A 168 -21.80 -9.71 11.03
N LEU A 169 -20.94 -9.21 10.13
CA LEU A 169 -20.77 -9.79 8.80
C LEU A 169 -20.09 -11.17 8.89
N THR A 170 -20.63 -12.13 8.16
CA THR A 170 -19.97 -13.43 7.98
C THR A 170 -18.65 -13.29 7.24
N ASP A 171 -17.81 -14.33 7.25
CA ASP A 171 -16.54 -14.31 6.51
C ASP A 171 -16.75 -14.09 5.00
N GLY A 172 -17.78 -14.71 4.41
CA GLY A 172 -18.14 -14.51 3.00
C GLY A 172 -18.57 -13.08 2.69
N GLN A 173 -19.38 -12.48 3.57
CA GLN A 173 -19.80 -11.08 3.46
C GLN A 173 -18.63 -10.10 3.64
N MET A 174 -17.70 -10.42 4.54
CA MET A 174 -16.47 -9.65 4.74
C MET A 174 -15.61 -9.67 3.48
N VAL A 175 -15.45 -10.82 2.82
CA VAL A 175 -14.73 -10.92 1.53
C VAL A 175 -15.36 -10.01 0.47
N VAL A 176 -16.69 -9.91 0.41
CA VAL A 176 -17.36 -8.97 -0.52
C VAL A 176 -17.01 -7.52 -0.18
N MET A 177 -17.01 -7.15 1.11
CA MET A 177 -16.59 -5.82 1.55
C MET A 177 -15.11 -5.51 1.23
N GLN A 178 -14.20 -6.47 1.46
CA GLN A 178 -12.78 -6.34 1.12
C GLN A 178 -12.56 -6.13 -0.38
N ASN A 179 -13.24 -6.90 -1.23
CA ASN A 179 -13.16 -6.74 -2.68
C ASN A 179 -13.61 -5.33 -3.12
N LYS A 180 -14.66 -4.78 -2.50
CA LYS A 180 -15.11 -3.41 -2.82
C LYS A 180 -14.14 -2.34 -2.38
N ILE A 181 -13.50 -2.50 -1.22
CA ILE A 181 -12.41 -1.63 -0.80
C ILE A 181 -11.28 -1.67 -1.83
N GLN A 182 -10.82 -2.86 -2.22
CA GLN A 182 -9.75 -3.00 -3.21
C GLN A 182 -10.09 -2.37 -4.58
N GLU A 183 -11.31 -2.57 -5.08
CA GLU A 183 -11.78 -1.97 -6.33
C GLU A 183 -11.73 -0.44 -6.29
N VAL A 184 -12.12 0.13 -5.15
CA VAL A 184 -12.14 1.57 -4.91
C VAL A 184 -10.75 2.17 -4.80
N GLU A 185 -9.89 1.55 -4.00
CA GLU A 185 -8.52 2.01 -3.77
C GLU A 185 -7.71 1.98 -5.07
N GLY A 186 -8.05 1.06 -5.99
CA GLY A 186 -7.64 1.14 -7.38
C GLY A 186 -6.12 1.06 -7.57
N ALA A 187 -5.56 -0.11 -7.28
CA ALA A 187 -4.13 -0.32 -7.50
C ALA A 187 -3.75 -0.25 -8.98
N ILE A 188 -2.70 0.52 -9.27
CA ILE A 188 -2.15 0.63 -10.62
C ILE A 188 -0.86 -0.19 -10.65
N PRO A 189 -0.78 -1.27 -11.44
CA PRO A 189 0.42 -2.08 -11.55
C PRO A 189 1.63 -1.26 -12.01
N GLY A 190 2.81 -1.60 -11.50
CA GLY A 190 4.10 -1.10 -11.94
C GLY A 190 4.94 -2.21 -12.57
N ASP A 191 6.26 -2.08 -12.45
CA ASP A 191 7.20 -3.09 -12.93
C ASP A 191 7.65 -4.00 -11.80
N SER A 192 7.76 -5.30 -12.08
CA SER A 192 8.27 -6.33 -11.17
C SER A 192 9.59 -6.86 -11.70
N PHE A 193 10.58 -6.98 -10.83
CA PHE A 193 11.91 -7.47 -11.16
C PHE A 193 12.31 -8.64 -10.27
N THR A 194 13.00 -9.60 -10.86
CA THR A 194 13.79 -10.56 -10.08
C THR A 194 14.97 -9.85 -9.42
N TRP A 195 15.50 -10.43 -8.35
CA TRP A 195 16.63 -9.89 -7.57
C TRP A 195 17.90 -9.63 -8.39
N GLU A 196 18.12 -10.39 -9.45
CA GLU A 196 19.30 -10.30 -10.33
C GLU A 196 19.06 -9.43 -11.57
N SER A 197 17.92 -8.73 -11.64
CA SER A 197 17.57 -7.93 -12.81
C SER A 197 18.56 -6.79 -13.03
N ALA A 198 19.06 -6.67 -14.26
CA ALA A 198 19.91 -5.55 -14.69
C ALA A 198 19.15 -4.21 -14.75
N ASP A 199 17.82 -4.23 -14.68
CA ASP A 199 16.97 -3.03 -14.67
C ASP A 199 16.87 -2.37 -13.28
N ILE A 200 17.38 -3.03 -12.24
CA ILE A 200 17.51 -2.45 -10.90
C ILE A 200 18.74 -1.52 -10.89
N PRO A 201 18.61 -0.24 -10.49
CA PRO A 201 19.75 0.67 -10.41
C PRO A 201 20.87 0.12 -9.51
N THR A 202 22.13 0.27 -9.91
CA THR A 202 23.28 -0.27 -9.18
C THR A 202 23.35 0.24 -7.73
N GLU A 203 22.88 1.46 -7.47
CA GLU A 203 22.82 2.05 -6.13
C GLU A 203 21.84 1.33 -5.21
N ILE A 204 20.79 0.72 -5.76
CA ILE A 204 19.85 -0.14 -5.03
C ILE A 204 20.40 -1.58 -4.98
N ALA A 205 20.79 -2.13 -6.13
CA ALA A 205 21.26 -3.51 -6.25
C ALA A 205 22.43 -3.83 -5.31
N SER A 206 23.39 -2.89 -5.16
CA SER A 206 24.54 -3.04 -4.26
C SER A 206 24.18 -3.01 -2.76
N GLN A 207 22.95 -2.66 -2.42
CA GLN A 207 22.46 -2.57 -1.05
C GLN A 207 21.38 -3.60 -0.73
N LEU A 208 20.95 -4.41 -1.71
CA LEU A 208 20.02 -5.50 -1.48
C LEU A 208 20.56 -6.46 -0.41
N PRO A 209 19.69 -7.01 0.45
CA PRO A 209 20.12 -8.04 1.39
C PRO A 209 20.69 -9.23 0.61
N ALA A 210 21.62 -9.95 1.22
CA ALA A 210 22.09 -11.22 0.66
C ALA A 210 20.87 -12.13 0.44
N SER A 211 20.82 -12.79 -0.73
CA SER A 211 19.65 -13.55 -1.20
C SER A 211 18.95 -14.27 -0.05
N VAL A 212 17.67 -13.96 0.17
CA VAL A 212 16.80 -14.79 0.98
C VAL A 212 16.66 -16.09 0.20
N SER A 213 17.49 -17.09 0.52
CA SER A 213 17.36 -18.42 -0.10
C SER A 213 15.90 -18.84 0.05
N PRO A 214 15.17 -19.16 -1.03
CA PRO A 214 13.98 -19.96 -0.88
C PRO A 214 14.44 -21.22 -0.17
N VAL A 215 13.85 -21.50 0.99
CA VAL A 215 14.07 -22.73 1.72
C VAL A 215 13.85 -23.84 0.70
N GLU A 216 14.90 -24.57 0.34
CA GLU A 216 14.77 -25.83 -0.37
C GLU A 216 13.92 -26.71 0.55
N GLU A 217 12.65 -26.92 0.19
CA GLU A 217 11.87 -28.03 0.73
C GLU A 217 12.63 -29.32 0.37
N GLU A 218 13.47 -29.78 1.29
CA GLU A 218 13.96 -31.15 1.31
C GLU A 218 12.74 -32.06 1.43
N ILE A 219 12.30 -32.57 0.29
CA ILE A 219 11.46 -33.77 0.23
C ILE A 219 12.34 -34.94 0.67
N GLN A 220 12.16 -35.39 1.92
CA GLN A 220 12.51 -36.74 2.37
C GLN A 220 11.25 -37.60 2.49
#